data_AF-A0A519VLP8-F1
#
_entry.id   AF-A0A519VLP8-F1
#
_cell.length_a   1.000
_cell.length_b   1.000
_cell.length_c   1.000
_cell.angle_alpha   90.00
_cell.angle_beta   90.00
_cell.angle_gamma   90.00
#
_symmetry.space_group_name_H-M   'P 1'
#
loop_
_entity.id
_entity.type
_entity.pdbx_description
1 polymer ?
#
loop_
_entity_poly.entity_id
_entity_poly.type
_entity_poly.pdbx_seq_one_letter_code
_entity_poly.pdbx_strand_id
1 'polypeptide(L)'
;MKINHPALTKLLQQAYSAEKAAAFAYIGHAKNVKTETEKLAIKQIELDEWGHRKEVLEIMAEYNIPISKFYEFKYHLIGRTISGLCYVIGRFMPFFFAGKLESGNVCEYFRMRQYFNSIGITKHDYALYEMGIKEKEHEVYFLEQVRDDKFLPFFEKVFSWGTNTSANNIDLANKQPSEGSGDYCKK
;
A
#
# COMPACT_ATOMS: atom_id res chain seq x y z
N MET A 1 24.78 -8.07 -3.12
CA MET A 1 25.54 -6.83 -3.47
C MET A 1 25.14 -5.72 -2.50
N LYS A 2 26.01 -4.87 -1.96
CA LYS A 2 25.55 -3.80 -1.05
C LYS A 2 25.21 -2.55 -1.87
N ILE A 3 23.99 -2.05 -1.76
CA ILE A 3 23.61 -0.76 -2.38
C ILE A 3 23.97 0.41 -1.47
N ASN A 4 24.45 1.51 -2.05
CA ASN A 4 24.75 2.75 -1.32
C ASN A 4 23.69 3.82 -1.65
N HIS A 5 22.45 3.58 -1.22
CA HIS A 5 21.33 4.50 -1.46
C HIS A 5 20.45 4.60 -0.20
N PRO A 6 20.78 5.48 0.78
CA PRO A 6 20.15 5.51 2.09
C PRO A 6 18.62 5.68 2.05
N ALA A 7 18.11 6.47 1.10
CA ALA A 7 16.67 6.67 0.94
C ALA A 7 15.96 5.38 0.47
N LEU A 8 16.61 4.55 -0.34
CA LEU A 8 16.06 3.28 -0.83
C LEU A 8 16.13 2.23 0.26
N THR A 9 17.26 2.13 0.97
CA THR A 9 17.39 1.29 2.16
C THR A 9 16.29 1.58 3.18
N LYS A 10 16.07 2.86 3.49
CA LYS A 10 15.04 3.28 4.44
C LYS A 10 13.64 2.93 3.92
N LEU A 11 13.35 3.20 2.64
CA LEU A 11 12.04 2.93 2.05
C LEU A 11 11.71 1.44 2.04
N LEU A 12 12.65 0.56 1.65
CA LEU A 12 12.48 -0.90 1.71
C LEU A 12 12.22 -1.39 3.13
N GLN A 13 12.98 -0.91 4.12
CA GLN A 13 12.78 -1.27 5.52
C GLN A 13 11.42 -0.81 6.06
N GLN A 14 10.95 0.36 5.62
CA GLN A 14 9.63 0.86 6.00
C GLN A 14 8.53 0.03 5.36
N ALA A 15 8.56 -0.17 4.04
CA ALA A 15 7.59 -0.95 3.30
C ALA A 15 7.46 -2.35 3.87
N TYR A 16 8.57 -3.09 4.02
CA TYR A 16 8.57 -4.42 4.64
C TYR A 16 7.74 -4.48 5.92
N SER A 17 7.96 -3.52 6.84
CA SER A 17 7.22 -3.43 8.10
C SER A 17 5.80 -2.91 7.95
N ALA A 18 5.55 -1.99 7.01
CA ALA A 18 4.25 -1.41 6.72
C ALA A 18 3.27 -2.44 6.13
N GLU A 19 3.72 -3.33 5.24
CA GLU A 19 2.92 -4.44 4.69
C GLU A 19 2.30 -5.29 5.80
N LYS A 20 3.06 -5.57 6.88
CA LYS A 20 2.52 -6.30 8.04
C LYS A 20 1.46 -5.50 8.78
N ALA A 21 1.60 -4.18 8.85
CA ALA A 21 0.58 -3.33 9.46
C ALA A 21 -0.71 -3.34 8.64
N ALA A 22 -0.60 -3.23 7.30
CA ALA A 22 -1.71 -3.32 6.36
C ALA A 22 -2.42 -4.68 6.48
N ALA A 23 -1.68 -5.78 6.44
CA ALA A 23 -2.23 -7.13 6.64
C ALA A 23 -2.98 -7.27 7.98
N PHE A 24 -2.44 -6.76 9.09
CA PHE A 24 -3.15 -6.77 10.37
C PHE A 24 -4.42 -5.91 10.39
N ALA A 25 -4.38 -4.75 9.75
CA ALA A 25 -5.55 -3.91 9.58
C ALA A 25 -6.64 -4.66 8.80
N TYR A 26 -6.28 -5.33 7.71
CA TYR A 26 -7.22 -6.11 6.88
C TYR A 26 -7.77 -7.36 7.58
N ILE A 27 -6.97 -8.05 8.40
CA ILE A 27 -7.48 -9.12 9.28
C ILE A 27 -8.58 -8.61 10.22
N GLY A 28 -8.39 -7.41 10.80
CA GLY A 28 -9.39 -6.80 11.68
C GLY A 28 -10.62 -6.34 10.91
N HIS A 29 -10.39 -5.70 9.77
CA HIS A 29 -11.43 -5.18 8.89
C HIS A 29 -12.32 -6.31 8.36
N ALA A 30 -11.74 -7.39 7.84
CA ALA A 30 -12.47 -8.57 7.36
C ALA A 30 -13.36 -9.20 8.44
N LYS A 31 -12.94 -9.17 9.70
CA LYS A 31 -13.75 -9.69 10.81
C LYS A 31 -14.92 -8.78 11.19
N ASN A 32 -14.89 -7.50 10.80
CA ASN A 32 -15.91 -6.52 11.16
C ASN A 32 -16.93 -6.24 10.04
N VAL A 33 -16.58 -6.49 8.78
CA VAL A 33 -17.53 -6.36 7.66
C VAL A 33 -18.60 -7.46 7.70
N LYS A 34 -19.79 -7.14 7.17
CA LYS A 34 -20.97 -7.99 7.30
C LYS A 34 -21.14 -8.98 6.15
N THR A 35 -20.85 -8.55 4.92
CA THR A 35 -21.13 -9.37 3.74
C THR A 35 -19.97 -10.32 3.44
N GLU A 36 -20.28 -11.52 2.96
CA GLU A 36 -19.25 -12.49 2.59
C GLU A 36 -18.39 -11.99 1.42
N THR A 37 -18.98 -11.24 0.48
CA THR A 37 -18.25 -10.63 -0.63
C THR A 37 -17.15 -9.68 -0.13
N GLU A 38 -17.45 -8.82 0.85
CA GLU A 38 -16.44 -7.92 1.42
C GLU A 38 -15.37 -8.68 2.20
N LYS A 39 -15.76 -9.72 2.95
CA LYS A 39 -14.79 -10.55 3.68
C LYS A 39 -13.81 -11.20 2.72
N LEU A 40 -14.31 -11.77 1.62
CA LEU A 40 -13.47 -12.43 0.61
C LEU A 40 -12.56 -11.42 -0.09
N ALA A 41 -13.08 -10.25 -0.47
CA ALA A 41 -12.28 -9.21 -1.10
C ALA A 41 -11.18 -8.68 -0.16
N ILE A 42 -11.52 -8.33 1.09
CA ILE A 42 -10.52 -7.86 2.07
C ILE A 42 -9.54 -8.98 2.43
N LYS A 43 -9.98 -10.24 2.45
CA LYS A 43 -9.08 -11.38 2.67
C LYS A 43 -8.10 -11.54 1.51
N GLN A 44 -8.52 -11.31 0.28
CA GLN A 44 -7.61 -11.31 -0.86
C GLN A 44 -6.59 -10.19 -0.76
N ILE A 45 -7.02 -8.96 -0.42
CA ILE A 45 -6.13 -7.83 -0.16
C ILE A 45 -5.11 -8.19 0.93
N GLU A 46 -5.55 -8.77 2.06
CA GLU A 46 -4.65 -9.26 3.11
C GLU A 46 -3.60 -10.25 2.59
N LEU A 47 -3.98 -11.18 1.72
CA LEU A 47 -3.03 -12.15 1.13
C LEU A 47 -2.02 -11.46 0.22
N ASP A 48 -2.47 -10.45 -0.53
CA ASP A 48 -1.61 -9.62 -1.38
C ASP A 48 -0.56 -8.87 -0.53
N GLU A 49 -0.95 -8.26 0.61
CA GLU A 49 -0.02 -7.60 1.55
C GLU A 49 1.06 -8.56 2.09
N TRP A 50 0.69 -9.80 2.42
CA TRP A 50 1.68 -10.81 2.82
C TRP A 50 2.61 -11.18 1.68
N GLY A 51 2.11 -11.22 0.44
CA GLY A 51 2.89 -11.39 -0.78
C GLY A 51 3.86 -10.23 -0.99
N HIS A 52 3.40 -9.00 -0.87
CA HIS A 52 4.21 -7.79 -0.98
C HIS A 52 5.33 -7.78 0.07
N ARG A 53 5.02 -8.12 1.32
CA ARG A 53 6.01 -8.23 2.40
C ARG A 53 7.11 -9.23 2.06
N LYS A 54 6.74 -10.36 1.46
CA LYS A 54 7.68 -11.41 1.05
C LYS A 54 8.58 -10.91 -0.08
N GLU A 55 8.01 -10.28 -1.11
CA GLU A 55 8.76 -9.71 -2.24
C GLU A 55 9.79 -8.68 -1.76
N VAL A 56 9.38 -7.74 -0.91
CA VAL A 56 10.29 -6.72 -0.34
C VAL A 56 11.41 -7.37 0.47
N LEU A 57 11.11 -8.44 1.22
CA LEU A 57 12.12 -9.17 1.99
C LEU A 57 13.16 -9.85 1.08
N GLU A 58 12.72 -10.44 -0.04
CA GLU A 58 13.61 -11.05 -1.02
C GLU A 58 14.55 -10.01 -1.65
N ILE A 59 14.01 -8.84 -2.01
CA ILE A 59 14.80 -7.70 -2.48
C ILE A 59 15.81 -7.24 -1.40
N MET A 60 15.36 -7.08 -0.15
CA MET A 60 16.24 -6.68 0.95
C MET A 60 17.37 -7.69 1.18
N ALA A 61 17.07 -8.99 1.11
CA ALA A 61 18.05 -10.06 1.29
C ALA A 61 19.11 -10.04 0.17
N GLU A 62 18.70 -9.86 -1.10
CA GLU A 62 19.62 -9.77 -2.25
C GLU A 62 20.68 -8.66 -2.06
N TYR A 63 20.25 -7.54 -1.46
CA TYR A 63 21.13 -6.39 -1.23
C TYR A 63 21.74 -6.29 0.17
N ASN A 64 21.61 -7.34 0.99
CA ASN A 64 22.09 -7.39 2.38
C ASN A 64 21.56 -6.22 3.23
N ILE A 65 20.32 -5.80 3.00
CA ILE A 65 19.64 -4.77 3.78
C ILE A 65 18.99 -5.46 4.99
N PRO A 66 19.40 -5.15 6.22
CA PRO A 66 18.82 -5.81 7.39
C PRO A 66 17.40 -5.30 7.65
N ILE A 67 16.57 -6.16 8.24
CA ILE A 67 15.26 -5.75 8.77
C ILE A 67 15.47 -4.74 9.92
N SER A 68 14.72 -3.64 9.88
CA SER A 68 14.71 -2.65 10.96
C SER A 68 13.83 -3.15 12.11
N LYS A 69 14.43 -3.54 13.24
CA LYS A 69 13.68 -3.94 14.45
C LYS A 69 12.75 -2.84 14.97
N PHE A 70 13.17 -1.58 14.82
CA PHE A 70 12.37 -0.43 15.22
C PHE A 70 11.09 -0.32 14.38
N TYR A 71 11.19 -0.39 13.05
CA TYR A 71 10.01 -0.35 12.19
C TYR A 71 9.15 -1.59 12.39
N GLU A 72 9.74 -2.77 12.53
CA GLU A 72 8.99 -3.99 12.80
C GLU A 72 8.12 -3.90 14.04
N PHE A 73 8.64 -3.31 15.12
CA PHE A 73 7.89 -3.08 16.35
C PHE A 73 6.83 -1.98 16.17
N LYS A 74 7.22 -0.82 15.63
CA LYS A 74 6.34 0.33 15.41
C LYS A 74 5.11 -0.05 14.57
N TYR A 75 5.33 -0.66 13.41
CA TYR A 75 4.26 -1.03 12.49
C TYR A 75 3.44 -2.22 12.98
N HIS A 76 4.03 -3.14 13.75
CA HIS A 76 3.27 -4.17 14.45
C HIS A 76 2.21 -3.53 15.37
N LEU A 77 2.62 -2.57 16.20
CA LEU A 77 1.69 -1.88 17.10
C LEU A 77 0.61 -1.12 16.32
N ILE A 78 1.01 -0.35 15.29
CA ILE A 78 0.08 0.38 14.43
C ILE A 78 -0.98 -0.56 13.82
N GLY A 79 -0.55 -1.65 13.18
CA GLY A 79 -1.48 -2.59 12.55
C GLY A 79 -2.44 -3.24 13.53
N ARG A 80 -1.95 -3.63 14.72
CA ARG A 80 -2.80 -4.21 15.78
C ARG A 80 -3.80 -3.19 16.34
N THR A 81 -3.39 -1.94 16.51
CA THR A 81 -4.29 -0.86 16.94
C THR A 81 -5.36 -0.60 15.89
N ILE A 82 -5.01 -0.48 14.60
CA ILE A 82 -5.99 -0.28 13.51
C ILE A 82 -6.96 -1.46 13.45
N SER A 83 -6.45 -2.69 13.52
CA SER A 83 -7.24 -3.91 13.56
C SER A 83 -8.32 -3.87 14.66
N GLY A 84 -7.96 -3.42 15.87
CA GLY A 84 -8.90 -3.25 16.97
C GLY A 84 -9.88 -2.08 16.78
N LEU A 85 -9.42 -0.97 16.19
CA LEU A 85 -10.27 0.19 15.92
C LEU A 85 -11.37 -0.12 14.91
N CYS A 86 -11.15 -1.05 13.96
CA CYS A 86 -12.16 -1.45 12.98
C CYS A 86 -13.51 -1.81 13.63
N TYR A 87 -13.52 -2.35 14.86
CA TYR A 87 -14.74 -2.73 15.57
C TYR A 87 -15.50 -1.56 16.22
N VAL A 88 -14.88 -0.38 16.31
CA VAL A 88 -15.40 0.75 17.09
C VAL A 88 -15.80 1.93 16.21
N ILE A 89 -15.05 2.19 15.13
CA ILE A 89 -15.20 3.41 14.33
C ILE A 89 -16.23 3.29 13.18
N GLY A 90 -17.11 2.30 13.25
CA GLY A 90 -18.15 2.03 12.26
C GLY A 90 -17.63 1.42 10.95
N ARG A 91 -18.46 1.45 9.91
CA ARG A 91 -18.12 0.89 8.58
C ARG A 91 -17.36 1.89 7.70
N PHE A 92 -17.80 3.14 7.64
CA PHE A 92 -17.25 4.13 6.71
C PHE A 92 -15.76 4.40 6.94
N MET A 93 -15.34 4.66 8.19
CA MET A 93 -13.97 5.05 8.48
C MET A 93 -12.93 3.95 8.14
N PRO A 94 -13.13 2.66 8.47
CA PRO A 94 -12.20 1.62 8.07
C PRO A 94 -12.03 1.50 6.55
N PHE A 95 -13.12 1.59 5.78
CA PHE A 95 -13.04 1.60 4.31
C PHE A 95 -12.33 2.86 3.79
N PHE A 96 -12.69 4.03 4.32
CA PHE A 96 -12.07 5.29 3.89
C PHE A 96 -10.56 5.32 4.16
N PHE A 97 -10.15 5.00 5.39
CA PHE A 97 -8.74 5.05 5.75
C PHE A 97 -7.91 3.92 5.14
N ALA A 98 -8.53 2.77 4.83
CA ALA A 98 -7.88 1.73 4.04
C ALA A 98 -7.56 2.26 2.64
N GLY A 99 -8.54 2.79 1.91
CA GLY A 99 -8.28 3.32 0.57
C GLY A 99 -7.28 4.48 0.55
N LYS A 100 -7.30 5.36 1.56
CA LYS A 100 -6.27 6.40 1.72
C LYS A 100 -4.87 5.84 1.99
N LEU A 101 -4.76 4.73 2.73
CA LEU A 101 -3.50 4.05 3.00
C LEU A 101 -2.92 3.48 1.69
N GLU A 102 -3.74 2.70 0.98
CA GLU A 102 -3.42 2.13 -0.35
C GLU A 102 -2.98 3.20 -1.35
N SER A 103 -3.70 4.33 -1.39
CA SER A 103 -3.35 5.47 -2.26
C SER A 103 -1.91 5.96 -2.08
N GLY A 104 -1.42 5.94 -0.84
CA GLY A 104 -0.04 6.31 -0.50
C GLY A 104 0.97 5.23 -0.87
N ASN A 105 0.64 3.97 -0.58
CA ASN A 105 1.49 2.81 -0.85
C ASN A 105 1.80 2.63 -2.33
N VAL A 106 0.82 2.90 -3.22
CA VAL A 106 1.02 2.91 -4.67
C VAL A 106 2.33 3.60 -5.04
N CYS A 107 2.53 4.84 -4.55
CA CYS A 107 3.72 5.62 -4.88
C CYS A 107 5.01 5.14 -4.19
N GLU A 108 4.95 4.32 -3.14
CA GLU A 108 6.15 3.79 -2.51
C GLU A 108 6.88 2.84 -3.46
N TYR A 109 6.16 1.95 -4.15
CA TYR A 109 6.78 0.99 -5.08
C TYR A 109 7.34 1.66 -6.34
N PHE A 110 6.63 2.62 -6.93
CA PHE A 110 7.16 3.39 -8.07
C PHE A 110 8.40 4.21 -7.68
N ARG A 111 8.45 4.75 -6.46
CA ARG A 111 9.66 5.45 -5.96
C ARG A 111 10.81 4.49 -5.69
N MET A 112 10.55 3.30 -5.14
CA MET A 112 11.59 2.27 -5.01
C MET A 112 12.18 1.93 -6.36
N ARG A 113 11.33 1.76 -7.38
CA ARG A 113 11.76 1.51 -8.75
C ARG A 113 12.63 2.65 -9.28
N GLN A 114 12.19 3.90 -9.15
CA GLN A 114 12.98 5.07 -9.55
C GLN A 114 14.35 5.12 -8.85
N TYR A 115 14.41 4.78 -7.57
CA TYR A 115 15.68 4.70 -6.83
C TYR A 115 16.57 3.54 -7.25
N PHE A 116 16.01 2.39 -7.63
CA PHE A 116 16.81 1.31 -8.22
C PHE A 116 17.35 1.73 -9.59
N ASN A 117 16.52 2.34 -10.43
CA ASN A 117 16.92 2.79 -11.75
C ASN A 117 18.00 3.88 -11.68
N SER A 118 17.94 4.79 -10.69
CA SER A 118 18.95 5.84 -10.52
C SER A 118 20.35 5.30 -10.18
N ILE A 119 20.44 4.06 -9.69
CA ILE A 119 21.70 3.34 -9.43
C ILE A 119 21.97 2.23 -10.46
N GLY A 120 21.27 2.25 -11.60
CA GLY A 120 21.49 1.33 -12.72
C GLY A 120 20.91 -0.07 -12.53
N ILE A 121 20.01 -0.26 -11.57
CA ILE A 121 19.34 -1.55 -11.31
C ILE A 121 17.91 -1.48 -11.86
N THR A 122 17.59 -2.34 -12.83
CA THR A 122 16.24 -2.45 -13.42
C THR A 122 15.58 -3.80 -13.15
N LYS A 123 16.30 -4.72 -12.49
CA LYS A 123 15.85 -6.10 -12.23
C LYS A 123 14.50 -6.17 -11.49
N HIS A 124 14.20 -5.19 -10.64
CA HIS A 124 12.99 -5.16 -9.82
C HIS A 124 11.84 -4.35 -10.43
N ASP A 125 12.04 -3.78 -11.63
CA ASP A 125 11.07 -2.87 -12.24
C ASP A 125 9.70 -3.51 -12.41
N TYR A 126 9.66 -4.73 -12.93
CA TYR A 126 8.41 -5.44 -13.15
C TYR A 126 7.71 -5.78 -11.83
N ALA A 127 8.44 -6.34 -10.85
CA ALA A 127 7.85 -6.70 -9.56
C ALA A 127 7.29 -5.47 -8.83
N LEU A 128 8.07 -4.39 -8.75
CA LEU A 128 7.64 -3.14 -8.10
C LEU A 128 6.50 -2.45 -8.88
N TYR A 129 6.50 -2.54 -10.20
CA TYR A 129 5.38 -2.07 -11.02
C TYR A 129 4.10 -2.84 -10.68
N GLU A 130 4.13 -4.17 -10.70
CA GLU A 130 2.96 -5.01 -10.43
C GLU A 130 2.41 -4.79 -9.01
N MET A 131 3.29 -4.68 -8.01
CA MET A 131 2.89 -4.32 -6.63
C MET A 131 2.20 -2.95 -6.61
N GLY A 132 2.80 -1.92 -7.23
CA GLY A 132 2.19 -0.58 -7.30
C GLY A 132 0.85 -0.55 -8.01
N ILE A 133 0.65 -1.37 -9.05
CA ILE A 133 -0.65 -1.54 -9.70
C ILE A 133 -1.65 -2.28 -8.78
N LYS A 134 -1.19 -3.27 -8.02
CA LYS A 134 -2.03 -4.03 -7.09
C LYS A 134 -2.58 -3.16 -5.97
N GLU A 135 -1.75 -2.33 -5.35
CA GLU A 135 -2.19 -1.32 -4.36
C GLU A 135 -3.21 -0.34 -4.97
N LYS A 136 -3.07 -0.01 -6.26
CA LYS A 136 -4.04 0.86 -6.93
C LYS A 136 -5.38 0.16 -7.12
N GLU A 137 -5.38 -1.15 -7.38
CA GLU A 137 -6.60 -1.96 -7.43
C GLU A 137 -7.28 -2.02 -6.05
N HIS A 138 -6.50 -2.12 -4.98
CA HIS A 138 -7.01 -2.06 -3.61
C HIS A 138 -7.60 -0.69 -3.27
N GLU A 139 -6.90 0.42 -3.61
CA GLU A 139 -7.41 1.80 -3.45
C GLU A 139 -8.78 1.96 -4.12
N VAL A 140 -8.88 1.53 -5.38
CA VAL A 140 -10.14 1.62 -6.15
C VAL A 140 -11.23 0.78 -5.50
N TYR A 141 -10.94 -0.44 -5.07
CA TYR A 141 -11.90 -1.26 -4.33
C TYR A 141 -12.43 -0.51 -3.10
N PHE A 142 -11.55 0.03 -2.25
CA PHE A 142 -11.98 0.74 -1.04
C PHE A 142 -12.78 2.01 -1.35
N LEU A 143 -12.41 2.76 -2.39
CA LEU A 143 -13.17 3.93 -2.84
C LEU A 143 -14.59 3.55 -3.29
N GLU A 144 -14.75 2.45 -4.04
CA GLU A 144 -16.08 1.97 -4.45
C GLU A 144 -16.99 1.66 -3.25
N GLN A 145 -16.43 1.13 -2.15
CA GLN A 145 -17.21 0.80 -0.95
C GLN A 145 -17.75 2.01 -0.20
N VAL A 146 -17.20 3.20 -0.45
CA VAL A 146 -17.60 4.46 0.20
C VAL A 146 -18.05 5.55 -0.76
N ARG A 147 -18.08 5.28 -2.07
CA ARG A 147 -18.33 6.27 -3.13
C ARG A 147 -19.63 7.04 -2.91
N ASP A 148 -20.69 6.34 -2.52
CA ASP A 148 -22.02 6.92 -2.33
C ASP A 148 -22.29 7.34 -0.87
N ASP A 149 -21.29 7.24 0.01
CA ASP A 149 -21.44 7.63 1.41
C ASP A 149 -21.43 9.16 1.56
N LYS A 150 -22.39 9.69 2.33
CA LYS A 150 -22.59 11.13 2.54
C LYS A 150 -21.41 11.79 3.26
N PHE A 151 -20.58 11.02 3.97
CA PHE A 151 -19.38 11.55 4.64
C PHE A 151 -18.20 11.73 3.69
N LEU A 152 -18.19 11.07 2.53
CA LEU A 152 -17.06 11.09 1.61
C LEU A 152 -16.66 12.52 1.18
N PRO A 153 -17.56 13.42 0.75
CA PRO A 153 -17.16 14.76 0.32
C PRO A 153 -16.50 15.59 1.43
N PHE A 154 -16.93 15.41 2.68
CA PHE A 154 -16.33 16.09 3.82
C PHE A 154 -14.95 15.51 4.14
N PHE A 155 -14.83 14.19 4.19
CA PHE A 155 -13.56 13.52 4.48
C PHE A 155 -12.54 13.75 3.38
N GLU A 156 -12.96 13.77 2.11
CA GLU A 156 -12.11 14.09 0.97
C GLU A 156 -11.47 15.47 1.12
N LYS A 157 -12.26 16.48 1.51
CA LYS A 157 -11.74 17.83 1.77
C LYS A 157 -10.70 17.88 2.90
N VAL A 158 -10.86 17.06 3.93
CA VAL A 158 -10.00 17.06 5.13
C VAL A 158 -8.73 16.23 4.94
N PHE A 159 -8.85 15.09 4.26
CA PHE A 159 -7.79 14.08 4.17
C PHE A 159 -7.18 13.95 2.77
N SER A 160 -7.68 14.71 1.79
CA SER A 160 -7.21 14.74 0.40
C SER A 160 -7.18 13.37 -0.28
N TRP A 161 -8.21 12.56 0.00
CA TRP A 161 -8.44 11.28 -0.66
C TRP A 161 -9.94 11.04 -0.81
N GLY A 162 -10.37 10.70 -2.02
CA GLY A 162 -11.78 10.46 -2.34
C GLY A 162 -12.01 10.35 -3.84
N THR A 163 -13.16 10.81 -4.33
CA THR A 163 -13.56 10.65 -5.74
C THR A 163 -12.68 11.43 -6.70
N ASN A 164 -12.24 12.62 -6.29
CA ASN A 164 -11.50 13.56 -7.15
C ASN A 164 -10.05 13.74 -6.72
N THR A 165 -9.66 13.15 -5.58
CA THR A 165 -8.33 13.30 -4.99
C THR A 165 -7.71 11.96 -4.66
N SER A 166 -6.46 11.79 -5.07
CA SER A 166 -5.64 10.61 -4.83
C SER A 166 -4.19 11.05 -4.60
N ALA A 167 -3.42 10.26 -3.86
CA ALA A 167 -2.00 10.53 -3.62
C ALA A 167 -1.10 10.07 -4.78
N ASN A 168 -1.67 9.42 -5.79
CA ASN A 168 -1.00 8.93 -6.99
C ASN A 168 -1.69 9.42 -8.28
N ASN A 169 -1.00 9.31 -9.41
CA ASN A 169 -1.45 9.71 -10.74
C ASN A 169 -1.78 8.51 -11.64
N ILE A 170 -2.05 7.34 -11.05
CA ILE A 170 -2.28 6.11 -11.82
C ILE A 170 -3.75 6.02 -12.20
N ASP A 171 -3.99 5.77 -13.49
CA ASP A 171 -5.29 5.45 -14.05
C ASP A 171 -5.31 3.99 -14.51
N LEU A 172 -6.13 3.16 -13.84
CA LEU A 172 -6.26 1.74 -14.19
C LEU A 172 -6.94 1.50 -15.55
N ALA A 173 -7.65 2.49 -16.10
CA ALA A 173 -8.22 2.40 -17.45
C ALA A 173 -7.18 2.68 -18.53
N ASN A 174 -6.15 3.46 -18.20
CA ASN A 174 -5.09 3.89 -19.12
C ASN A 174 -3.70 3.50 -18.59
N LYS A 175 -3.55 2.24 -18.14
CA LYS A 175 -2.27 1.72 -17.61
C LYS A 175 -1.19 1.76 -18.69
N GLN A 176 -0.07 2.40 -18.37
CA GLN A 176 1.14 2.35 -19.19
C GLN A 176 1.89 1.03 -18.90
N PRO A 177 2.57 0.43 -19.88
CA PRO A 177 3.43 -0.72 -19.63
C PRO A 177 4.55 -0.35 -18.63
N SER A 178 5.17 -1.35 -18.00
CA SER A 178 6.23 -1.12 -17.00
C SER A 178 7.34 -0.23 -17.57
N GLU A 179 7.80 -0.47 -18.79
CA GLU A 179 8.85 0.30 -19.46
C GLU A 179 8.46 1.78 -19.70
N GLY A 180 7.16 2.07 -19.81
CA GLY A 180 6.62 3.40 -20.10
C GLY A 180 6.09 4.18 -18.88
N SER A 181 6.11 3.58 -17.68
CA SER A 181 5.49 4.15 -16.46
C SER A 181 6.44 5.00 -15.60
N GLY A 182 7.51 5.54 -16.20
CA GLY A 182 8.51 6.36 -15.50
C GLY A 182 7.94 7.66 -14.89
N ASP A 183 6.79 8.13 -15.37
CA ASP A 183 6.11 9.33 -14.87
C ASP A 183 5.12 9.04 -13.73
N TYR A 184 4.88 7.78 -13.38
CA TYR A 184 4.07 7.44 -12.22
C TYR A 184 4.75 7.88 -10.92
N CYS A 185 4.00 8.61 -10.09
CA CYS A 185 4.42 9.09 -8.77
C CYS A 185 5.72 9.91 -8.74
N LYS A 186 6.11 10.48 -9.89
CA LYS A 186 7.25 11.38 -10.05
C LYS A 186 7.01 12.66 -9.23
N LYS A 187 8.02 13.06 -8.45
CA LYS A 187 8.02 14.33 -7.71
C LYS A 187 8.95 15.34 -8.37
#